data_AF-A0A532CTV9-F1
#
_entry.id   AF-A0A532CTV9-F1
#
_cell.length_a   1.000
_cell.length_b   1.000
_cell.length_c   1.000
_cell.angle_alpha   90.00
_cell.angle_beta   90.00
_cell.angle_gamma   90.00
#
_symmetry.space_group_name_H-M   'P 1'
#
loop_
_entity.id
_entity.type
_entity.pdbx_description
1 polymer ?
#
loop_
_entity_poly.entity_id
_entity_poly.type
_entity_poly.pdbx_seq_one_letter_code
_entity_poly.pdbx_strand_id
1 'polypeptide(L)'
;MPLPPMPFFMDGPCEDLGYLNTRDHPCGVEHKCFVEELWGRYYPLADTHFREDARNHFLQRFWEMYLAVALLERGFKLHRHGDEGPEFYTSLGSRRVWFEAIAPDPGTGLDQVPQLIPGECTKIPTEKILLRFTNALDEKRKKYAAALAKGIVSAEDHYVLAINSRGIRHAPYGNSMPYFVQAFLPFGPLTIAIDVRTFEQTDSYYAYRSDVSKFNGSPVSTRAFLDPEASFCSAVIHSGVDCANHPEQLGGDFSVLHNPRAHHPFDATVFGWCEQFTFRDEQLHRSSPNPELNTDAR
;
A
#
# COMPACT_ATOMS: atom_id res chain seq x y z
N MET A 1 -14.05 -7.55 23.33
CA MET A 1 -12.83 -8.39 23.43
C MET A 1 -12.17 -8.11 24.78
N PRO A 2 -11.47 -9.08 25.39
CA PRO A 2 -10.63 -8.78 26.56
C PRO A 2 -9.59 -7.71 26.18
N LEU A 3 -9.36 -6.74 27.07
CA LEU A 3 -8.30 -5.75 26.92
C LEU A 3 -6.94 -6.46 26.83
N PRO A 4 -5.99 -5.94 26.03
CA PRO A 4 -4.66 -6.52 25.96
C PRO A 4 -4.02 -6.49 27.35
N PRO A 5 -3.24 -7.52 27.73
CA PRO A 5 -2.63 -7.60 29.05
C PRO A 5 -1.54 -6.54 29.27
N MET A 6 -1.07 -5.90 28.21
CA MET A 6 0.02 -4.92 28.24
C MET A 6 -0.21 -3.81 27.20
N PRO A 7 0.21 -2.55 27.49
CA PRO A 7 0.15 -1.44 26.53
C PRO A 7 1.03 -1.72 25.31
N PHE A 8 0.74 -1.12 24.17
CA PHE A 8 1.57 -1.22 22.98
C PHE A 8 2.97 -0.66 23.25
N PHE A 9 3.04 0.59 23.73
CA PHE A 9 4.31 1.26 23.94
C PHE A 9 5.05 0.70 25.16
N MET A 10 6.27 0.25 24.93
CA MET A 10 7.24 -0.18 25.93
C MET A 10 8.12 0.98 26.41
N ASP A 11 8.49 0.94 27.69
CA ASP A 11 9.53 1.80 28.26
C ASP A 11 10.93 1.43 27.73
N GLY A 12 11.86 2.39 27.85
CA GLY A 12 13.28 2.20 27.51
C GLY A 12 13.68 2.73 26.12
N PRO A 13 14.91 2.44 25.67
CA PRO A 13 15.48 3.03 24.46
C PRO A 13 14.78 2.56 23.17
N CYS A 14 14.63 3.42 22.18
CA CYS A 14 14.13 3.05 20.85
C CYS A 14 14.85 3.89 19.79
N GLU A 15 15.01 3.34 18.60
CA GLU A 15 15.71 4.02 17.50
C GLU A 15 14.74 4.71 16.55
N ASP A 16 13.49 4.23 16.47
CA ASP A 16 12.46 4.81 15.61
C ASP A 16 11.93 6.14 16.20
N LEU A 17 12.15 7.23 15.48
CA LEU A 17 11.70 8.57 15.88
C LEU A 17 10.18 8.70 15.89
N GLY A 18 9.46 8.01 15.01
CA GLY A 18 8.00 7.98 15.02
C GLY A 18 7.48 7.33 16.30
N TYR A 19 8.08 6.20 16.70
CA TYR A 19 7.76 5.54 17.95
C TYR A 19 8.03 6.45 19.15
N LEU A 20 9.23 7.04 19.22
CA LEU A 20 9.64 7.93 20.31
C LEU A 20 8.69 9.12 20.44
N ASN A 21 8.41 9.80 19.33
CA ASN A 21 7.57 10.99 19.31
C ASN A 21 6.13 10.66 19.71
N THR A 22 5.57 9.56 19.23
CA THR A 22 4.22 9.15 19.63
C THR A 22 4.16 8.73 21.10
N ARG A 23 5.20 8.06 21.61
CA ARG A 23 5.23 7.60 23.01
C ARG A 23 5.41 8.74 24.02
N ASP A 24 6.31 9.67 23.72
CA ASP A 24 6.92 10.58 24.72
C ASP A 24 6.60 12.07 24.49
N HIS A 25 6.27 12.49 23.25
CA HIS A 25 6.06 13.90 22.98
C HIS A 25 4.71 14.38 23.57
N PRO A 26 4.64 15.56 24.23
CA PRO A 26 3.38 16.06 24.81
C PRO A 26 2.24 16.21 23.79
N CYS A 27 2.55 16.60 22.56
CA CYS A 27 1.56 16.67 21.47
C CYS A 27 1.18 15.29 20.88
N GLY A 28 1.84 14.20 21.31
CA GLY A 28 1.62 12.85 20.82
C GLY A 28 0.50 12.09 21.55
N VAL A 29 -0.13 12.68 22.57
CA VAL A 29 -1.11 12.00 23.44
C VAL A 29 -2.27 11.39 22.64
N GLU A 30 -2.86 12.13 21.70
CA GLU A 30 -3.96 11.63 20.88
C GLU A 30 -3.51 10.49 19.97
N HIS A 31 -2.35 10.66 19.32
CA HIS A 31 -1.75 9.63 18.45
C HIS A 31 -1.39 8.37 19.23
N LYS A 32 -0.92 8.51 20.47
CA LYS A 32 -0.64 7.40 21.38
C LYS A 32 -1.91 6.65 21.74
N CYS A 33 -2.96 7.37 22.13
CA CYS A 33 -4.26 6.77 22.42
C CYS A 33 -4.81 6.01 21.21
N PHE A 34 -4.69 6.57 20.01
CA PHE A 34 -5.11 5.91 18.78
C PHE A 34 -4.35 4.61 18.53
N VAL A 35 -3.02 4.62 18.67
CA VAL A 35 -2.19 3.42 18.49
C VAL A 35 -2.50 2.35 19.55
N GLU A 36 -2.73 2.74 20.80
CA GLU A 36 -3.16 1.83 21.87
C GLU A 36 -4.54 1.22 21.61
N GLU A 37 -5.47 1.98 21.01
CA GLU A 37 -6.77 1.47 20.59
C GLU A 37 -6.64 0.42 19.47
N LEU A 38 -5.83 0.72 18.45
CA LEU A 38 -5.52 -0.24 17.39
C LEU A 38 -4.91 -1.51 17.98
N TRP A 39 -3.94 -1.37 18.87
CA TRP A 39 -3.31 -2.49 19.56
C TRP A 39 -4.30 -3.34 20.34
N GLY A 40 -5.23 -2.72 21.07
CA GLY A 40 -6.24 -3.46 21.83
C GLY A 40 -7.13 -4.37 20.98
N ARG A 41 -7.28 -4.04 19.69
CA ARG A 41 -8.05 -4.82 18.72
C ARG A 41 -7.18 -5.78 17.91
N TYR A 42 -5.93 -5.41 17.66
CA TYR A 42 -4.97 -6.21 16.90
C TYR A 42 -4.25 -7.28 17.73
N TYR A 43 -4.10 -7.10 19.04
CA TYR A 43 -3.34 -7.98 19.93
C TYR A 43 -3.56 -9.49 19.71
N PRO A 44 -4.80 -9.98 19.49
CA PRO A 44 -5.04 -11.42 19.24
C PRO A 44 -4.38 -11.96 17.96
N LEU A 45 -3.97 -11.08 17.04
CA LEU A 45 -3.31 -11.40 15.77
C LEU A 45 -1.80 -11.12 15.81
N ALA A 46 -1.27 -10.55 16.90
CA ALA A 46 0.15 -10.19 16.98
C ALA A 46 1.04 -11.41 17.26
N ASP A 47 2.24 -11.43 16.70
CA ASP A 47 3.29 -12.36 17.12
C ASP A 47 3.95 -11.91 18.43
N THR A 48 4.76 -12.79 19.01
CA THR A 48 5.38 -12.59 20.31
C THR A 48 6.40 -11.45 20.36
N HIS A 49 6.94 -11.02 19.22
CA HIS A 49 7.98 -10.00 19.14
C HIS A 49 7.47 -8.68 18.55
N PHE A 50 6.17 -8.58 18.28
CA PHE A 50 5.56 -7.46 17.58
C PHE A 50 5.85 -6.09 18.22
N ARG A 51 5.75 -6.01 19.56
CA ARG A 51 5.99 -4.77 20.32
C ARG A 51 7.46 -4.40 20.36
N GLU A 52 8.34 -5.37 20.61
CA GLU A 52 9.78 -5.16 20.55
C GLU A 52 10.21 -4.66 19.16
N ASP A 53 9.69 -5.27 18.09
CA ASP A 53 10.04 -4.88 16.72
C ASP A 53 9.52 -3.47 16.37
N ALA A 54 8.34 -3.08 16.88
CA ALA A 54 7.78 -1.75 16.67
C ALA A 54 8.67 -0.60 17.18
N ARG A 55 9.60 -0.86 18.13
CA ARG A 55 10.57 0.14 18.62
C ARG A 55 11.57 0.58 17.55
N ASN A 56 11.75 -0.23 16.51
CA ASN A 56 12.70 0.01 15.42
C ASN A 56 12.02 0.09 14.05
N HIS A 57 10.81 -0.46 13.90
CA HIS A 57 10.05 -0.50 12.65
C HIS A 57 8.61 -0.03 12.86
N PHE A 58 8.44 1.18 13.40
CA PHE A 58 7.14 1.62 13.91
C PHE A 58 6.09 1.76 12.81
N LEU A 59 6.44 2.38 11.68
CA LEU A 59 5.50 2.56 10.58
C LEU A 59 5.01 1.21 10.02
N GLN A 60 5.90 0.22 9.91
CA GLN A 60 5.56 -1.12 9.45
C GLN A 60 4.56 -1.78 10.40
N ARG A 61 4.84 -1.77 11.71
CA ARG A 61 3.94 -2.38 12.71
C ARG A 61 2.63 -1.61 12.89
N PHE A 62 2.68 -0.29 12.81
CA PHE A 62 1.48 0.54 12.75
C PHE A 62 0.62 0.17 11.55
N TRP A 63 1.21 0.00 10.36
CA TRP A 63 0.47 -0.36 9.15
C TRP A 63 -0.23 -1.71 9.28
N GLU A 64 0.44 -2.72 9.84
CA GLU A 64 -0.14 -4.03 10.09
C GLU A 64 -1.36 -3.95 11.02
N MET A 65 -1.26 -3.17 12.11
CA MET A 65 -2.38 -2.93 13.02
C MET A 65 -3.52 -2.18 12.32
N TYR A 66 -3.22 -1.08 11.63
CA TYR A 66 -4.23 -0.26 10.95
C TYR A 66 -4.99 -1.07 9.89
N LEU A 67 -4.27 -1.81 9.05
CA LEU A 67 -4.85 -2.66 8.02
C LEU A 67 -5.77 -3.72 8.61
N ALA A 68 -5.30 -4.46 9.62
CA ALA A 68 -6.08 -5.51 10.24
C ALA A 68 -7.35 -4.95 10.89
N VAL A 69 -7.22 -3.87 11.66
CA VAL A 69 -8.35 -3.27 12.37
C VAL A 69 -9.36 -2.67 11.40
N ALA A 70 -8.92 -2.01 10.33
CA ALA A 70 -9.80 -1.53 9.27
C ALA A 70 -10.58 -2.69 8.62
N LEU A 71 -9.92 -3.81 8.30
CA LEU A 71 -10.59 -4.99 7.74
C LEU A 71 -11.59 -5.62 8.73
N LEU A 72 -11.26 -5.68 10.02
CA LEU A 72 -12.18 -6.16 11.06
C LEU A 72 -13.46 -5.29 11.12
N GLU A 73 -13.36 -3.97 10.94
CA GLU A 73 -14.54 -3.07 10.88
C GLU A 73 -15.44 -3.32 9.67
N ARG A 74 -14.86 -3.85 8.60
CA ARG A 74 -15.60 -4.24 7.39
C ARG A 74 -16.14 -5.66 7.45
N GLY A 75 -16.04 -6.31 8.60
CA GLY A 75 -16.62 -7.63 8.86
C GLY A 75 -15.74 -8.80 8.41
N PHE A 76 -14.50 -8.55 8.01
CA PHE A 76 -13.54 -9.62 7.73
C PHE A 76 -13.21 -10.37 9.03
N LYS A 77 -13.11 -11.69 8.97
CA LYS A 77 -12.70 -12.53 10.10
C LYS A 77 -11.25 -12.92 9.89
N LEU A 78 -10.35 -12.17 10.52
CA LEU A 78 -8.92 -12.36 10.34
C LEU A 78 -8.38 -13.47 11.22
N HIS A 79 -7.44 -14.22 10.65
CA HIS A 79 -6.73 -15.32 11.27
C HIS A 79 -5.24 -15.22 10.95
N ARG A 80 -4.39 -15.67 11.87
CA ARG A 80 -2.96 -15.85 11.63
C ARG A 80 -2.65 -17.32 11.43
N HIS A 81 -1.71 -17.65 10.54
CA HIS A 81 -1.24 -19.02 10.36
C HIS A 81 -0.11 -19.37 11.33
N GLY A 82 0.77 -18.41 11.60
CA GLY A 82 1.90 -18.51 12.52
C GLY A 82 2.81 -17.30 12.34
N ASP A 83 4.09 -17.47 12.67
CA ASP A 83 5.09 -16.40 12.53
C ASP A 83 5.73 -16.34 11.13
N GLU A 84 5.40 -17.30 10.26
CA GLU A 84 5.84 -17.35 8.86
C GLU A 84 4.69 -17.10 7.88
N GLY A 85 5.01 -16.45 6.76
CA GLY A 85 4.07 -16.18 5.67
C GLY A 85 3.49 -14.76 5.72
N PRO A 86 2.38 -14.50 4.98
CA PRO A 86 1.70 -13.22 5.02
C PRO A 86 1.10 -12.93 6.41
N GLU A 87 0.88 -11.66 6.72
CA GLU A 87 0.53 -11.20 8.06
C GLU A 87 -0.76 -11.85 8.61
N PHE A 88 -1.82 -11.94 7.78
CA PHE A 88 -3.07 -12.62 8.16
C PHE A 88 -3.92 -13.01 6.95
N TYR A 89 -4.95 -13.82 7.19
CA TYR A 89 -5.93 -14.21 6.17
C TYR A 89 -7.37 -14.18 6.68
N THR A 90 -8.33 -14.07 5.75
CA THR A 90 -9.75 -14.38 5.99
C THR A 90 -10.19 -15.55 5.11
N SER A 91 -11.33 -16.16 5.42
CA SER A 91 -12.02 -17.04 4.47
C SER A 91 -13.00 -16.23 3.61
N LEU A 92 -13.00 -16.48 2.30
CA LEU A 92 -13.98 -15.97 1.32
C LEU A 92 -14.50 -17.16 0.50
N GLY A 93 -15.70 -17.64 0.85
CA GLY A 93 -16.21 -18.89 0.29
C GLY A 93 -15.33 -20.08 0.67
N SER A 94 -14.88 -20.85 -0.33
CA SER A 94 -13.98 -21.99 -0.14
C SER A 94 -12.48 -21.64 -0.17
N ARG A 95 -12.12 -20.37 -0.36
CA ARG A 95 -10.74 -19.91 -0.53
C ARG A 95 -10.31 -19.02 0.62
N ARG A 96 -9.00 -18.94 0.87
CA ARG A 96 -8.45 -17.92 1.77
C ARG A 96 -8.10 -16.67 0.98
N VAL A 97 -8.16 -15.54 1.65
CA VAL A 97 -7.61 -14.27 1.18
C VAL A 97 -6.48 -13.91 2.11
N TRP A 98 -5.25 -13.98 1.61
CA TRP A 98 -4.07 -13.53 2.34
C TRP A 98 -3.86 -12.04 2.14
N PHE A 99 -3.56 -11.35 3.22
CA PHE A 99 -3.12 -9.97 3.19
C PHE A 99 -1.65 -9.93 3.59
N GLU A 100 -0.82 -9.41 2.70
CA GLU A 100 0.59 -9.16 2.97
C GLU A 100 0.88 -7.65 3.04
N ALA A 101 1.22 -7.15 4.22
CA ALA A 101 1.50 -5.76 4.50
C ALA A 101 2.95 -5.38 4.22
N ILE A 102 3.17 -4.14 3.78
CA ILE A 102 4.48 -3.53 3.64
C ILE A 102 4.39 -2.01 3.73
N ALA A 103 5.36 -1.37 4.39
CA ALA A 103 5.55 0.08 4.42
C ALA A 103 6.93 0.43 3.86
N PRO A 104 7.07 0.63 2.53
CA PRO A 104 8.38 0.85 1.92
C PRO A 104 9.06 2.13 2.40
N ASP A 105 10.35 2.02 2.71
CA ASP A 105 11.23 3.15 3.02
C ASP A 105 11.57 3.98 1.78
N PRO A 106 12.17 5.19 1.95
CA PRO A 106 12.72 5.99 0.86
C PRO A 106 13.74 5.27 -0.03
N GLY A 107 14.26 4.12 0.41
CA GLY A 107 15.37 3.43 -0.22
C GLY A 107 16.72 3.96 0.23
N THR A 108 17.77 3.48 -0.42
CA THR A 108 19.16 3.81 -0.08
C THR A 108 19.96 4.12 -1.35
N GLY A 109 21.10 4.78 -1.18
CA GLY A 109 22.02 5.09 -2.27
C GLY A 109 21.43 6.07 -3.29
N LEU A 110 21.85 5.94 -4.54
CA LEU A 110 21.55 6.92 -5.59
C LEU A 110 20.08 6.89 -6.07
N ASP A 111 19.39 5.77 -5.84
CA ASP A 111 17.96 5.60 -6.11
C ASP A 111 17.06 5.98 -4.91
N GLN A 112 17.64 6.44 -3.81
CA GLN A 112 16.89 6.91 -2.65
C GLN A 112 16.02 8.12 -3.00
N VAL A 113 14.75 8.06 -2.60
CA VAL A 113 13.84 9.20 -2.62
C VAL A 113 14.39 10.27 -1.66
N PRO A 114 14.72 11.48 -2.15
CA PRO A 114 15.27 12.54 -1.32
C PRO A 114 14.33 12.93 -0.18
N GLN A 115 14.91 13.49 0.88
CA GLN A 115 14.13 14.12 1.96
C GLN A 115 13.51 15.42 1.47
N LEU A 116 12.35 15.76 2.03
CA LEU A 116 11.74 17.08 1.85
C LEU A 116 12.52 18.11 2.67
N ILE A 117 12.91 19.22 2.04
CA ILE A 117 13.55 20.34 2.71
C ILE A 117 12.52 21.46 2.87
N PRO A 118 12.12 21.83 4.10
CA PRO A 118 11.15 22.89 4.32
C PRO A 118 11.58 24.21 3.70
N GLY A 119 10.68 24.86 2.95
CA GLY A 119 10.93 26.13 2.28
C GLY A 119 11.60 26.01 0.90
N GLU A 120 11.97 24.81 0.46
CA GLU A 120 12.57 24.59 -0.86
C GLU A 120 11.58 23.99 -1.86
N CYS A 121 11.54 24.55 -3.06
CA CYS A 121 10.82 23.98 -4.20
C CYS A 121 11.70 22.91 -4.85
N THR A 122 11.20 21.68 -4.94
CA THR A 122 11.94 20.56 -5.52
C THR A 122 11.12 19.84 -6.59
N LYS A 123 11.79 19.26 -7.59
CA LYS A 123 11.14 18.39 -8.55
C LYS A 123 10.76 17.08 -7.86
N ILE A 124 9.53 16.63 -8.10
CA ILE A 124 9.06 15.36 -7.54
C ILE A 124 9.84 14.19 -8.18
N PRO A 125 10.49 13.33 -7.38
CA PRO A 125 11.35 12.26 -7.87
C PRO A 125 10.54 11.03 -8.28
N THR A 126 9.63 11.18 -9.26
CA THR A 126 8.64 10.17 -9.66
C THR A 126 9.25 8.78 -9.89
N GLU A 127 10.32 8.65 -10.68
CA GLU A 127 10.94 7.34 -10.95
C GLU A 127 11.40 6.64 -9.67
N LYS A 128 12.04 7.37 -8.75
CA LYS A 128 12.50 6.84 -7.46
C LYS A 128 11.35 6.40 -6.56
N ILE A 129 10.22 7.11 -6.61
CA ILE A 129 8.99 6.73 -5.90
C ILE A 129 8.46 5.41 -6.47
N LEU A 130 8.35 5.29 -7.81
CA LEU A 130 7.87 4.07 -8.46
C LEU A 130 8.77 2.87 -8.18
N LEU A 131 10.09 3.07 -8.10
CA LEU A 131 11.03 2.04 -7.66
C LEU A 131 10.72 1.48 -6.26
N ARG A 132 10.11 2.25 -5.36
CA ARG A 132 9.72 1.75 -4.03
C ARG A 132 8.55 0.78 -4.12
N PHE A 133 7.53 1.13 -4.90
CA PHE A 133 6.37 0.28 -5.13
C PHE A 133 6.73 -1.00 -5.90
N THR A 134 7.54 -0.91 -6.95
CA THR A 134 7.96 -2.09 -7.72
C THR A 134 8.86 -3.02 -6.91
N ASN A 135 9.78 -2.48 -6.11
CA ASN A 135 10.59 -3.28 -5.19
C ASN A 135 9.73 -3.97 -4.12
N ALA A 136 8.70 -3.29 -3.60
CA ALA A 136 7.77 -3.88 -2.65
C ALA A 136 7.08 -5.12 -3.22
N LEU A 137 6.58 -5.03 -4.47
CA LEU A 137 5.98 -6.18 -5.14
C LEU A 137 7.01 -7.30 -5.39
N ASP A 138 8.24 -6.99 -5.83
CA ASP A 138 9.27 -8.00 -6.09
C ASP A 138 9.71 -8.73 -4.81
N GLU A 139 9.87 -8.02 -3.69
CA GLU A 139 10.16 -8.62 -2.39
C GLU A 139 9.04 -9.58 -1.98
N LYS A 140 7.79 -9.12 -2.11
CA LYS A 140 6.61 -9.84 -1.67
C LYS A 140 6.29 -11.04 -2.58
N ARG A 141 6.64 -10.95 -3.86
CA ARG A 141 6.65 -12.09 -4.79
C ARG A 141 7.59 -13.21 -4.32
N LYS A 142 8.80 -12.88 -3.87
CA LYS A 142 9.75 -13.87 -3.35
C LYS A 142 9.24 -14.53 -2.08
N LYS A 143 8.63 -13.75 -1.17
CA LYS A 143 7.98 -14.25 0.05
C LYS A 143 6.79 -15.15 -0.27
N TYR A 144 5.93 -14.77 -1.22
CA TYR A 144 4.84 -15.60 -1.73
C TYR A 144 5.36 -16.94 -2.26
N ALA A 145 6.39 -16.93 -3.11
CA ALA A 145 6.95 -18.16 -3.68
C ALA A 145 7.49 -19.11 -2.59
N ALA A 146 8.15 -18.56 -1.57
CA ALA A 146 8.62 -19.33 -0.42
C ALA A 146 7.45 -19.88 0.42
N ALA A 147 6.41 -19.09 0.66
CA ALA A 147 5.22 -19.51 1.40
C ALA A 147 4.41 -20.58 0.64
N LEU A 148 4.33 -20.48 -0.69
CA LEU A 148 3.72 -21.46 -1.58
C LEU A 148 4.48 -22.78 -1.53
N ALA A 149 5.82 -22.75 -1.63
CA ALA A 149 6.65 -23.95 -1.55
C ALA A 149 6.53 -24.67 -0.19
N LYS A 150 6.26 -23.93 0.89
CA LYS A 150 6.00 -24.46 2.23
C LYS A 150 4.54 -24.91 2.45
N GLY A 151 3.63 -24.66 1.51
CA GLY A 151 2.21 -24.97 1.66
C GLY A 151 1.47 -24.07 2.64
N ILE A 152 2.06 -22.95 3.06
CA ILE A 152 1.42 -21.94 3.92
C ILE A 152 0.28 -21.29 3.12
N VAL A 153 0.62 -20.79 1.93
CA VAL A 153 -0.30 -20.24 0.94
C VAL A 153 -0.58 -21.32 -0.10
N SER A 154 -1.84 -21.46 -0.52
CA SER A 154 -2.24 -22.32 -1.64
C SER A 154 -2.24 -21.52 -2.95
N ALA A 155 -1.98 -22.19 -4.07
CA ALA A 155 -2.14 -21.58 -5.39
C ALA A 155 -3.59 -21.13 -5.67
N GLU A 156 -4.57 -21.74 -4.98
CA GLU A 156 -5.99 -21.41 -5.07
C GLU A 156 -6.43 -20.23 -4.19
N ASP A 157 -5.56 -19.75 -3.30
CA ASP A 157 -5.88 -18.63 -2.43
C ASP A 157 -5.79 -17.29 -3.19
N HIS A 158 -6.58 -16.31 -2.75
CA HIS A 158 -6.36 -14.93 -3.17
C HIS A 158 -5.19 -14.32 -2.40
N TYR A 159 -4.48 -13.40 -3.05
CA TYR A 159 -3.36 -12.69 -2.45
C TYR A 159 -3.51 -11.19 -2.61
N VAL A 160 -3.46 -10.45 -1.50
CA VAL A 160 -3.56 -9.00 -1.48
C VAL A 160 -2.26 -8.43 -0.94
N LEU A 161 -1.60 -7.60 -1.75
CA LEU A 161 -0.46 -6.82 -1.30
C LEU A 161 -0.96 -5.48 -0.74
N ALA A 162 -0.72 -5.19 0.53
CA ALA A 162 -1.16 -3.97 1.19
C ALA A 162 0.02 -3.04 1.45
N ILE A 163 0.11 -1.94 0.71
CA ILE A 163 1.23 -1.00 0.72
C ILE A 163 0.86 0.28 1.45
N ASN A 164 1.63 0.63 2.49
CA ASN A 164 1.62 1.96 3.08
C ASN A 164 2.78 2.80 2.53
N SER A 165 2.49 3.85 1.77
CA SER A 165 3.52 4.68 1.14
C SER A 165 4.04 5.80 2.01
N ARG A 166 3.69 5.87 3.30
CA ARG A 166 4.03 7.01 4.15
C ARG A 166 5.53 7.21 4.33
N GLY A 167 6.30 6.12 4.35
CA GLY A 167 7.77 6.17 4.39
C GLY A 167 8.35 6.92 3.20
N ILE A 168 7.62 7.00 2.09
CA ILE A 168 7.98 7.72 0.87
C ILE A 168 7.42 9.15 0.95
N ARG A 169 8.18 10.08 1.56
CA ARG A 169 7.68 11.44 1.86
C ARG A 169 7.15 12.23 0.65
N HIS A 170 7.60 11.92 -0.57
CA HIS A 170 7.09 12.54 -1.79
C HIS A 170 5.83 11.89 -2.38
N ALA A 171 5.44 10.69 -1.93
CA ALA A 171 4.31 9.94 -2.48
C ALA A 171 2.94 10.66 -2.36
N PRO A 172 2.66 11.47 -1.31
CA PRO A 172 1.41 12.24 -1.23
C PRO A 172 1.28 13.32 -2.31
N TYR A 173 2.38 13.77 -2.92
CA TYR A 173 2.37 14.82 -3.95
C TYR A 173 2.17 14.26 -5.36
N GLY A 174 1.40 13.17 -5.46
CA GLY A 174 1.03 12.56 -6.72
C GLY A 174 0.42 13.57 -7.70
N ASN A 175 0.66 13.31 -8.99
CA ASN A 175 -0.04 14.02 -10.04
C ASN A 175 -1.48 13.47 -10.18
N SER A 176 -2.14 13.71 -11.30
CA SER A 176 -3.50 13.24 -11.63
C SER A 176 -3.72 11.71 -11.57
N MET A 177 -2.66 10.90 -11.47
CA MET A 177 -2.72 9.44 -11.33
C MET A 177 -1.93 8.99 -10.09
N PRO A 178 -2.49 8.14 -9.20
CA PRO A 178 -1.74 7.64 -8.05
C PRO A 178 -0.47 6.87 -8.44
N TYR A 179 0.61 7.04 -7.66
CA TYR A 179 1.89 6.40 -7.98
C TYR A 179 1.85 4.87 -7.90
N PHE A 180 1.07 4.28 -7.00
CA PHE A 180 0.96 2.83 -6.94
C PHE A 180 0.29 2.25 -8.20
N VAL A 181 -0.66 2.98 -8.81
CA VAL A 181 -1.24 2.60 -10.11
C VAL A 181 -0.18 2.68 -11.21
N GLN A 182 0.55 3.79 -11.27
CA GLN A 182 1.66 3.98 -12.23
C GLN A 182 2.82 2.98 -12.06
N ALA A 183 2.96 2.37 -10.89
CA ALA A 183 4.01 1.39 -10.63
C ALA A 183 3.67 -0.01 -11.16
N PHE A 184 2.37 -0.32 -11.31
CA PHE A 184 1.91 -1.66 -11.69
C PHE A 184 1.21 -1.69 -13.05
N LEU A 185 0.79 -0.54 -13.57
CA LEU A 185 0.29 -0.34 -14.92
C LEU A 185 1.11 0.75 -15.64
N PRO A 186 1.29 0.64 -16.97
CA PRO A 186 2.24 1.45 -17.73
C PRO A 186 1.76 2.88 -18.03
N PHE A 187 1.13 3.53 -17.05
CA PHE A 187 0.72 4.94 -17.13
C PHE A 187 1.90 5.85 -16.76
N GLY A 188 2.21 6.77 -17.65
CA GLY A 188 3.17 7.86 -17.51
C GLY A 188 2.48 9.19 -17.18
N PRO A 189 3.11 10.34 -17.51
CA PRO A 189 2.53 11.66 -17.30
C PRO A 189 1.29 11.93 -18.16
N LEU A 190 0.35 12.72 -17.62
CA LEU A 190 -0.76 13.28 -18.40
C LEU A 190 -0.20 14.14 -19.55
N THR A 191 -0.65 13.87 -20.75
CA THR A 191 -0.24 14.51 -22.00
C THR A 191 -1.46 15.14 -22.66
N ILE A 192 -1.35 16.41 -23.01
CA ILE A 192 -2.41 17.18 -23.68
C ILE A 192 -1.97 17.42 -25.12
N ALA A 193 -2.80 17.03 -26.09
CA ALA A 193 -2.56 17.33 -27.49
C ALA A 193 -3.23 18.67 -27.85
N ILE A 194 -2.45 19.60 -28.42
CA ILE A 194 -2.91 20.94 -28.78
C ILE A 194 -2.74 21.13 -30.29
N ASP A 195 -3.79 21.58 -30.97
CA ASP A 195 -3.70 22.02 -32.36
C ASP A 195 -2.88 23.32 -32.40
N VAL A 196 -1.74 23.31 -33.08
CA VAL A 196 -0.83 24.47 -33.12
C VAL A 196 -1.33 25.65 -33.96
N ARG A 197 -2.42 25.47 -34.73
CA ARG A 197 -3.05 26.51 -35.55
C ARG A 197 -4.21 27.16 -34.81
N THR A 198 -5.05 26.38 -34.15
CA THR A 198 -6.23 26.89 -33.42
C THR A 198 -5.95 27.15 -31.95
N PHE A 199 -4.86 26.59 -31.40
CA PHE A 199 -4.54 26.53 -29.97
C PHE A 199 -5.59 25.81 -29.13
N GLU A 200 -6.45 25.01 -29.75
CA GLU A 200 -7.46 24.22 -29.07
C GLU A 200 -6.90 22.88 -28.61
N GLN A 201 -7.36 22.42 -27.45
CA GLN A 201 -7.09 21.07 -26.97
C GLN A 201 -7.85 20.06 -27.84
N THR A 202 -7.13 19.12 -28.44
CA THR A 202 -7.69 18.07 -29.29
C THR A 202 -7.82 16.74 -28.57
N ASP A 203 -6.96 16.48 -27.58
CA ASP A 203 -6.97 15.23 -26.81
C ASP A 203 -6.27 15.40 -25.44
N SER A 204 -6.50 14.45 -24.54
CA SER A 204 -5.85 14.33 -23.24
C SER A 204 -5.77 12.86 -22.82
N TYR A 205 -4.56 12.34 -22.65
CA TYR A 205 -4.29 10.93 -22.34
C TYR A 205 -3.06 10.78 -21.45
N TYR A 206 -2.89 9.64 -20.80
CA TYR A 206 -1.64 9.34 -20.10
C TYR A 206 -0.62 8.75 -21.06
N ALA A 207 0.60 9.31 -21.10
CA ALA A 207 1.66 8.76 -21.92
C ALA A 207 1.97 7.32 -21.51
N TYR A 208 2.24 6.44 -22.47
CA TYR A 208 2.66 5.08 -22.16
C TYR A 208 4.10 5.07 -21.59
N ARG A 209 4.28 4.46 -20.42
CA ARG A 209 5.58 4.25 -19.78
C ARG A 209 5.68 2.81 -19.30
N SER A 210 6.41 1.97 -20.03
CA SER A 210 6.61 0.54 -19.73
C SER A 210 7.61 0.27 -18.61
N ASP A 211 8.46 1.23 -18.30
CA ASP A 211 9.59 1.06 -17.39
C ASP A 211 10.02 2.39 -16.76
N VAL A 212 10.72 2.26 -15.63
CA VAL A 212 11.50 3.34 -15.00
C VAL A 212 12.95 2.88 -14.87
N SER A 213 13.89 3.81 -15.02
CA SER A 213 15.30 3.48 -14.92
C SER A 213 15.80 3.63 -13.48
N LYS A 214 16.61 2.67 -13.04
CA LYS A 214 17.49 2.87 -11.88
C LYS A 214 18.61 3.83 -12.24
N PHE A 215 19.31 4.36 -11.23
CA PHE A 215 20.46 5.24 -11.44
C PHE A 215 21.54 4.61 -12.34
N ASN A 216 21.75 3.29 -12.26
CA ASN A 216 22.70 2.57 -13.09
C ASN A 216 22.22 2.30 -14.53
N GLY A 217 21.05 2.82 -14.93
CA GLY A 217 20.45 2.64 -16.25
C GLY A 217 19.69 1.31 -16.44
N SER A 218 19.67 0.43 -15.44
CA SER A 218 18.87 -0.80 -15.56
C SER A 218 17.36 -0.50 -15.51
N PRO A 219 16.57 -1.04 -16.45
CA PRO A 219 15.13 -0.80 -16.48
C PRO A 219 14.41 -1.63 -15.41
N VAL A 220 13.33 -1.07 -14.87
CA VAL A 220 12.37 -1.74 -13.99
C VAL A 220 10.99 -1.58 -14.60
N SER A 221 10.35 -2.71 -14.93
CA SER A 221 9.01 -2.73 -15.54
C SER A 221 7.98 -2.08 -14.61
N THR A 222 7.10 -1.26 -15.21
CA THR A 222 5.86 -0.75 -14.60
C THR A 222 4.64 -1.53 -15.09
N ARG A 223 4.85 -2.63 -15.82
CA ARG A 223 3.80 -3.46 -16.41
C ARG A 223 3.47 -4.68 -15.56
N ALA A 224 3.81 -4.66 -14.26
CA ALA A 224 3.70 -5.83 -13.41
C ALA A 224 2.32 -6.52 -13.49
N PHE A 225 1.23 -5.76 -13.57
CA PHE A 225 -0.14 -6.30 -13.66
C PHE A 225 -0.59 -6.69 -15.08
N LEU A 226 0.26 -6.48 -16.07
CA LEU A 226 0.12 -6.99 -17.43
C LEU A 226 1.05 -8.19 -17.68
N ASP A 227 2.05 -8.40 -16.82
CA ASP A 227 3.04 -9.46 -16.93
C ASP A 227 2.60 -10.71 -16.11
N PRO A 228 2.80 -11.94 -16.61
CA PRO A 228 2.32 -13.16 -15.93
C PRO A 228 2.93 -13.37 -14.54
N GLU A 229 4.08 -12.78 -14.25
CA GLU A 229 4.83 -12.98 -13.02
C GLU A 229 4.18 -12.38 -11.78
N ALA A 230 3.26 -11.42 -11.95
CA ALA A 230 2.49 -10.84 -10.83
C ALA A 230 1.08 -11.44 -10.71
N SER A 231 0.72 -12.43 -11.53
CA SER A 231 -0.61 -13.08 -11.52
C SER A 231 -0.99 -13.73 -10.19
N PHE A 232 -0.02 -14.03 -9.33
CA PHE A 232 -0.26 -14.48 -7.96
C PHE A 232 -0.98 -13.43 -7.11
N CYS A 233 -0.76 -12.14 -7.40
CA CYS A 233 -1.32 -11.02 -6.66
C CYS A 233 -2.69 -10.68 -7.26
N SER A 234 -3.75 -10.86 -6.47
CA SER A 234 -5.12 -10.56 -6.87
C SER A 234 -5.41 -9.06 -6.91
N ALA A 235 -4.90 -8.31 -5.93
CA ALA A 235 -5.07 -6.87 -5.83
C ALA A 235 -3.99 -6.23 -4.96
N VAL A 236 -3.82 -4.92 -5.11
CA VAL A 236 -3.03 -4.08 -4.19
C VAL A 236 -3.95 -3.14 -3.44
N ILE A 237 -3.87 -3.14 -2.11
CA ILE A 237 -4.42 -2.07 -1.27
C ILE A 237 -3.32 -1.03 -1.05
N HIS A 238 -3.64 0.24 -1.19
CA HIS A 238 -2.73 1.36 -0.95
C HIS A 238 -3.31 2.32 0.09
N SER A 239 -2.43 2.83 0.94
CA SER A 239 -2.71 3.92 1.88
C SER A 239 -1.43 4.76 2.10
N GLY A 240 -1.60 6.02 2.51
CA GLY A 240 -0.51 6.88 3.00
C GLY A 240 -0.61 7.22 4.48
N VAL A 241 -1.39 6.45 5.25
CA VAL A 241 -1.76 6.75 6.65
C VAL A 241 -0.60 6.66 7.62
N ASP A 242 -0.62 7.50 8.65
CA ASP A 242 0.19 7.33 9.87
C ASP A 242 -0.64 7.58 11.13
N CYS A 243 -0.04 7.36 12.30
CA CYS A 243 -0.70 7.55 13.59
C CYS A 243 -1.14 8.99 13.89
N ALA A 244 -0.66 9.97 13.12
CA ALA A 244 -1.00 11.40 13.26
C ALA A 244 -1.90 11.93 12.12
N ASN A 245 -1.96 11.22 11.00
CA ASN A 245 -2.67 11.61 9.78
C ASN A 245 -3.50 10.42 9.32
N HIS A 246 -4.67 10.25 9.93
CA HIS A 246 -5.61 9.19 9.63
C HIS A 246 -7.04 9.74 9.49
N PRO A 247 -7.90 9.09 8.69
CA PRO A 247 -9.31 9.44 8.63
C PRO A 247 -10.03 9.06 9.94
N GLU A 248 -11.22 9.63 10.16
CA GLU A 248 -12.11 9.21 11.24
C GLU A 248 -12.59 7.76 11.06
N GLN A 249 -12.93 7.39 9.82
CA GLN A 249 -13.34 6.03 9.47
C GLN A 249 -12.13 5.21 9.02
N LEU A 250 -11.79 4.14 9.75
CA LEU A 250 -10.65 3.30 9.41
C LEU A 250 -10.78 2.68 8.02
N GLY A 251 -9.68 2.76 7.28
CA GLY A 251 -9.59 2.36 5.88
C GLY A 251 -10.37 3.26 4.91
N GLY A 252 -11.00 4.34 5.35
CA GLY A 252 -11.65 5.31 4.45
C GLY A 252 -10.67 5.98 3.47
N ASP A 253 -9.37 5.88 3.75
CA ASP A 253 -8.25 6.32 2.94
C ASP A 253 -7.71 5.24 1.98
N PHE A 254 -8.28 4.02 1.98
CA PHE A 254 -7.81 2.94 1.13
C PHE A 254 -8.15 3.17 -0.34
N SER A 255 -7.19 2.81 -1.19
CA SER A 255 -7.36 2.69 -2.63
C SER A 255 -6.94 1.30 -3.08
N VAL A 256 -7.74 0.65 -3.92
CA VAL A 256 -7.49 -0.73 -4.36
C VAL A 256 -7.24 -0.77 -5.85
N LEU A 257 -6.12 -1.34 -6.28
CA LEU A 257 -5.88 -1.68 -7.69
C LEU A 257 -6.08 -3.17 -7.88
N HIS A 258 -7.05 -3.55 -8.71
CA HIS A 258 -7.27 -4.95 -9.08
C HIS A 258 -6.31 -5.37 -10.17
N ASN A 259 -5.72 -6.56 -10.05
CA ASN A 259 -4.85 -7.12 -11.07
C ASN A 259 -5.70 -7.79 -12.18
N PRO A 260 -5.71 -7.26 -13.42
CA PRO A 260 -6.48 -7.83 -14.52
C PRO A 260 -5.96 -9.20 -14.98
N ARG A 261 -4.75 -9.59 -14.57
CA ARG A 261 -4.12 -10.88 -14.86
C ARG A 261 -4.02 -11.78 -13.63
N ALA A 262 -4.74 -11.46 -12.55
CA ALA A 262 -4.79 -12.31 -11.36
C ALA A 262 -5.26 -13.73 -11.71
N HIS A 263 -4.60 -14.76 -11.16
CA HIS A 263 -5.12 -16.13 -11.20
C HIS A 263 -6.51 -16.21 -10.57
N HIS A 264 -6.71 -15.47 -9.49
CA HIS A 264 -7.96 -15.41 -8.73
C HIS A 264 -8.34 -13.94 -8.50
N PRO A 265 -9.06 -13.31 -9.44
CA PRO A 265 -9.50 -11.93 -9.29
C PRO A 265 -10.59 -11.81 -8.21
N PHE A 266 -10.74 -10.61 -7.66
CA PHE A 266 -11.86 -10.29 -6.77
C PHE A 266 -13.06 -9.79 -7.55
N ASP A 267 -14.24 -10.03 -7.00
CA ASP A 267 -15.40 -9.22 -7.31
C ASP A 267 -15.21 -7.83 -6.67
N ALA A 268 -15.47 -6.77 -7.43
CA ALA A 268 -15.28 -5.39 -6.97
C ALA A 268 -16.13 -5.04 -5.73
N THR A 269 -17.20 -5.80 -5.43
CA THR A 269 -18.01 -5.62 -4.23
C THR A 269 -17.27 -5.95 -2.93
N VAL A 270 -16.23 -6.79 -2.98
CA VAL A 270 -15.41 -7.15 -1.79
C VAL A 270 -14.77 -5.91 -1.17
N PHE A 271 -14.37 -4.95 -2.00
CA PHE A 271 -13.79 -3.67 -1.59
C PHE A 271 -14.69 -2.48 -1.94
N GLY A 272 -16.00 -2.70 -2.05
CA GLY A 272 -17.00 -1.68 -2.44
C GLY A 272 -17.10 -0.46 -1.52
N TRP A 273 -16.40 -0.49 -0.38
CA TRP A 273 -16.38 0.54 0.65
C TRP A 273 -15.21 1.51 0.53
N CYS A 274 -14.29 1.32 -0.42
CA CYS A 274 -13.16 2.21 -0.66
C CYS A 274 -12.99 2.51 -2.15
N GLU A 275 -12.04 3.39 -2.48
CA GLU A 275 -11.72 3.71 -3.87
C GLU A 275 -11.12 2.49 -4.57
N GLN A 276 -11.50 2.25 -5.83
CA GLN A 276 -11.04 1.11 -6.61
C GLN A 276 -10.66 1.52 -8.03
N PHE A 277 -9.62 0.85 -8.53
CA PHE A 277 -9.06 0.98 -9.86
C PHE A 277 -9.12 -0.38 -10.54
N THR A 278 -9.73 -0.44 -11.72
CA THR A 278 -9.80 -1.64 -12.56
C THR A 278 -9.30 -1.31 -13.95
N PHE A 279 -8.45 -2.16 -14.52
CA PHE A 279 -7.92 -1.96 -15.87
C PHE A 279 -8.53 -2.99 -16.82
N ARG A 280 -9.28 -2.53 -17.83
CA ARG A 280 -9.94 -3.36 -18.85
C ARG A 280 -10.03 -2.57 -20.14
N ASP A 281 -10.02 -3.25 -21.28
CA ASP A 281 -10.16 -2.61 -22.61
C ASP A 281 -9.20 -1.45 -22.84
N GLU A 282 -7.96 -1.60 -22.34
CA GLU A 282 -6.88 -0.59 -22.37
C GLU A 282 -7.21 0.72 -21.64
N GLN A 283 -8.21 0.71 -20.75
CA GLN A 283 -8.65 1.86 -19.97
C GLN A 283 -8.61 1.56 -18.47
N LEU A 284 -8.27 2.58 -17.70
CA LEU A 284 -8.36 2.54 -16.24
C LEU A 284 -9.69 3.14 -15.81
N HIS A 285 -10.48 2.35 -15.09
CA HIS A 285 -11.74 2.78 -14.50
C HIS A 285 -11.56 3.00 -12.99
N ARG A 286 -11.93 4.18 -12.52
CA ARG A 286 -11.98 4.55 -11.11
C ARG A 286 -13.42 4.47 -10.62
N SER A 287 -13.66 3.66 -9.59
CA SER A 287 -14.94 3.62 -8.88
C SER A 287 -14.74 4.02 -7.42
N SER A 288 -15.60 4.89 -6.92
CA SER A 288 -15.59 5.36 -5.53
C SER A 288 -16.91 5.01 -4.84
N PRO A 289 -16.90 4.82 -3.50
CA PRO A 289 -18.13 4.74 -2.72
C PRO A 289 -19.02 5.97 -2.86
N ASN A 290 -18.44 7.12 -3.23
CA ASN A 290 -19.17 8.28 -3.72
C ASN A 290 -19.24 8.24 -5.26
N PRO A 291 -20.40 7.92 -5.86
CA PRO A 291 -20.52 7.74 -7.32
C PRO A 291 -20.17 8.99 -8.14
N GLU A 292 -20.24 10.19 -7.56
CA GLU A 292 -19.89 11.45 -8.24
C GLU A 292 -18.39 11.56 -8.54
N LEU A 293 -17.55 10.75 -7.88
CA LEU A 293 -16.10 10.72 -8.08
C LEU A 293 -15.65 9.64 -9.09
N ASN A 294 -16.59 8.94 -9.73
CA ASN A 294 -16.28 7.93 -10.73
C ASN A 294 -15.75 8.57 -12.01
N THR A 295 -14.60 8.09 -12.49
CA THR A 295 -13.92 8.65 -13.67
C THR A 295 -13.17 7.56 -14.43
N ASP A 296 -13.08 7.70 -15.75
CA ASP A 296 -12.29 6.82 -16.60
C ASP A 296 -11.06 7.56 -17.14
N ALA A 297 -9.95 6.85 -17.27
CA ALA A 297 -8.70 7.35 -17.83
C ALA A 297 -8.21 6.44 -18.96
N ARG A 298 -7.74 7.07 -20.04
CA ARG A 298 -7.11 6.44 -21.19
C ARG A 298 -5.59 6.56 -21.10
#